data_AF-A0A0D5MA82-F1
#
_entry.id   AF-A0A0D5MA82-F1
#
_cell.length_a   1.000
_cell.length_b   1.000
_cell.length_c   1.000
_cell.angle_alpha   90.00
_cell.angle_beta   90.00
_cell.angle_gamma   90.00
#
_symmetry.space_group_name_H-M   'P 1'
#
loop_
_entity.id
_entity.type
_entity.pdbx_description
1 polymer ?
#
loop_
_entity_poly.entity_id
_entity_poly.type
_entity_poly.pdbx_seq_one_letter_code
_entity_poly.pdbx_strand_id
1 'polypeptide(L)' 'MTTNYHQQVIQQYRETFYQVNGREPRVTINGHRIVVDGCATFTIGKLRELTATLRWRITGEHDAYCA' A
#
# COMPACT_ATOMS: atom_id res chain seq x y z
N MET A 1 18.99 9.65 -3.56
CA MET A 1 18.93 8.17 -3.64
C MET A 1 17.65 7.56 -3.06
N THR A 2 16.64 8.34 -2.67
CA THR A 2 15.41 7.87 -2.00
C THR A 2 14.28 7.47 -2.95
N THR A 3 14.29 7.95 -4.20
CA THR A 3 13.22 7.70 -5.18
C THR A 3 13.11 6.22 -5.56
N ASN A 4 14.23 5.49 -5.64
CA ASN A 4 14.23 4.08 -6.05
C ASN A 4 13.55 3.18 -4.99
N TYR A 5 13.88 3.39 -3.71
CA TYR A 5 13.28 2.62 -2.61
C TYR A 5 11.76 2.80 -2.52
N HIS A 6 11.25 4.02 -2.72
CA HIS A 6 9.81 4.28 -2.69
C HIS A 6 9.09 3.53 -3.81
N GLN A 7 9.64 3.56 -5.03
CA GLN A 7 9.07 2.88 -6.18
C GLN A 7 9.05 1.37 -5.99
N GLN A 8 10.13 0.77 -5.45
CA GLN A 8 10.21 -0.66 -5.18
C GLN A 8 9.14 -1.15 -4.20
N VAL A 9 8.96 -0.46 -3.07
CA VAL A 9 7.94 -0.85 -2.07
C VAL A 9 6.52 -0.70 -2.63
N ILE A 10 6.25 0.37 -3.40
CA ILE A 10 4.94 0.58 -4.04
C ILE A 10 4.66 -0.51 -5.07
N GLN A 11 5.65 -0.86 -5.89
CA GLN A 11 5.51 -1.92 -6.88
C GLN A 11 5.22 -3.27 -6.22
N GLN A 12 5.99 -3.62 -5.18
CA GLN A 12 5.77 -4.84 -4.41
C GLN A 12 4.38 -4.87 -3.77
N TYR A 13 3.91 -3.73 -3.24
CA TYR A 13 2.55 -3.63 -2.71
C TYR A 13 1.48 -3.86 -3.80
N ARG A 14 1.62 -3.24 -4.98
CA ARG A 14 0.68 -3.41 -6.09
C ARG A 14 0.58 -4.85 -6.55
N GLU A 15 1.72 -5.52 -6.74
CA GLU A 15 1.78 -6.93 -7.15
C GLU A 15 1.13 -7.83 -6.11
N THR A 16 1.49 -7.64 -4.84
CA THR A 16 0.93 -8.43 -3.73
C THR A 16 -0.58 -8.20 -3.60
N PHE A 17 -1.03 -6.96 -3.70
CA PHE A 17 -2.45 -6.61 -3.62
C PHE A 17 -3.24 -7.21 -4.80
N TYR A 18 -2.68 -7.17 -6.02
CA TYR A 18 -3.28 -7.78 -7.20
C TYR A 18 -3.39 -9.30 -7.05
N GLN A 19 -2.34 -9.97 -6.61
CA GLN A 19 -2.35 -11.42 -6.39
C GLN A 19 -3.43 -11.87 -5.39
N VAL A 20 -3.71 -11.06 -4.37
CA VAL A 20 -4.65 -11.41 -3.30
C VAL A 20 -6.09 -11.01 -3.64
N ASN A 21 -6.31 -9.86 -4.29
CA ASN A 21 -7.65 -9.29 -4.51
C ASN A 21 -8.12 -9.34 -5.97
N GLY A 22 -7.26 -9.71 -6.92
CA GLY A 22 -7.57 -9.75 -8.35
C GLY A 22 -7.75 -8.38 -9.01
N ARG A 23 -7.43 -7.28 -8.31
CA ARG A 23 -7.48 -5.90 -8.84
C ARG A 23 -6.24 -5.12 -8.44
N GLU A 24 -5.83 -4.16 -9.26
CA GLU A 24 -4.76 -3.24 -8.89
C GLU A 24 -5.28 -2.12 -7.97
N PRO A 25 -4.53 -1.76 -6.91
CA PRO A 25 -4.87 -0.63 -6.06
C PRO A 25 -4.43 0.69 -6.70
N ARG A 26 -5.19 1.77 -6.49
CA ARG A 26 -4.75 3.13 -6.87
C ARG A 26 -3.79 3.64 -5.80
N VAL A 27 -2.55 3.94 -6.17
CA VAL A 27 -1.55 4.44 -5.22
C VAL A 27 -1.07 5.83 -5.66
N THR A 28 -1.23 6.81 -4.78
CA THR A 28 -0.79 8.20 -4.99
C THR A 28 0.23 8.58 -3.91
N ILE A 29 1.31 9.26 -4.32
CA ILE A 29 2.32 9.79 -3.39
C ILE A 29 2.00 11.26 -3.15
N ASN A 30 1.75 11.62 -1.89
CA ASN A 30 1.55 13.01 -1.46
C ASN A 30 2.64 13.39 -0.45
N GLY A 31 3.76 13.92 -0.96
CA GLY A 31 4.95 14.21 -0.16
C GLY A 31 5.53 12.94 0.47
N HIS A 32 5.48 12.87 1.81
CA HIS A 32 5.98 11.71 2.58
C HIS A 32 4.90 10.65 2.89
N ARG A 33 3.68 10.85 2.36
CA ARG A 33 2.52 9.97 2.57
C ARG A 33 2.19 9.21 1.29
N ILE A 34 1.75 7.98 1.46
CA ILE A 34 1.20 7.13 0.40
C ILE A 34 -0.28 6.99 0.64
N VAL A 35 -1.07 7.42 -0.33
CA VAL A 35 -2.53 7.28 -0.32
C VAL A 35 -2.89 6.10 -1.22
N VAL A 36 -3.66 5.15 -0.69
CA VAL A 36 -4.13 3.97 -1.39
C VAL A 36 -5.66 4.04 -1.52
N ASP A 37 -6.14 3.78 -2.74
CA ASP A 37 -7.55 3.84 -3.17
C ASP A 37 -8.27 5.17 -2.82
N GLY A 38 -7.50 6.22 -2.48
CA GLY A 38 -8.01 7.55 -2.12
C GLY A 38 -8.44 7.69 -0.66
N CYS A 39 -8.36 6.64 0.14
CA CYS A 39 -8.93 6.56 1.49
C CYS A 39 -7.87 6.15 2.54
N ALA A 40 -7.05 5.15 2.26
CA ALA A 40 -6.05 4.66 3.20
C ALA A 40 -4.73 5.44 3.06
N THR A 41 -4.18 5.95 4.16
CA THR A 41 -2.93 6.74 4.14
C THR A 41 -1.84 6.10 5.01
N PHE A 42 -0.68 5.84 4.42
CA PHE A 42 0.46 5.18 5.06
C PHE A 42 1.77 5.96 4.86
N THR A 43 2.75 5.70 5.70
CA THR A 43 4.15 6.02 5.41
C THR A 43 4.76 4.89 4.56
N ILE A 44 5.87 5.15 3.85
CA ILE A 44 6.56 4.12 3.06
C ILE A 44 6.98 2.90 3.92
N GLY A 45 7.45 3.15 5.15
CA GLY A 45 7.85 2.10 6.07
C GLY A 45 6.65 1.25 6.51
N LYS A 46 5.51 1.89 6.79
CA LYS A 46 4.30 1.17 7.17
C LYS A 46 3.74 0.35 6.00
N LEU A 47 3.75 0.90 4.79
CA LEU A 47 3.34 0.17 3.59
C LEU A 47 4.17 -1.11 3.40
N ARG A 48 5.50 -1.02 3.56
CA ARG A 48 6.39 -2.19 3.49
C ARG A 48 6.05 -3.26 4.54
N GLU A 49 5.84 -2.86 5.79
CA GLU A 49 5.46 -3.78 6.89
C GLU A 49 4.12 -4.47 6.60
N LEU A 50 3.13 -3.71 6.14
CA LEU A 50 1.80 -4.21 5.80
C LEU A 50 1.86 -5.17 4.61
N THR A 51 2.65 -4.87 3.57
CA THR A 51 2.89 -5.78 2.43
C THR A 51 3.52 -7.09 2.88
N ALA A 52 4.56 -7.04 3.72
CA ALA A 52 5.29 -8.22 4.16
C ALA A 52 4.46 -9.15 5.06
N THR A 53 3.51 -8.60 5.81
CA THR A 53 2.66 -9.35 6.75
C THR A 53 1.27 -9.68 6.20
N LEU A 54 0.91 -9.15 5.02
CA LEU A 54 -0.45 -9.14 4.49
C LEU A 54 -1.48 -8.59 5.49
N ARG A 55 -1.04 -7.79 6.46
CA ARG A 55 -1.90 -7.35 7.59
C ARG A 55 -3.10 -6.58 7.11
N TRP A 56 -2.96 -5.73 6.08
CA TRP A 56 -4.05 -4.98 5.46
C TRP A 56 -5.21 -5.89 4.99
N ARG A 57 -4.94 -7.16 4.64
CA ARG A 57 -5.94 -8.15 4.26
C ARG A 57 -6.55 -8.87 5.46
N ILE A 58 -5.71 -9.21 6.43
CA ILE A 58 -6.09 -10.04 7.60
C ILE A 58 -6.97 -9.24 8.56
N THR A 59 -6.63 -7.97 8.79
CA THR A 59 -7.37 -7.10 9.73
C THR A 59 -8.48 -6.31 9.05
N GLY A 60 -8.58 -6.37 7.72
CA GLY A 60 -9.45 -5.48 6.96
C GLY A 60 -9.09 -4.00 7.12
N GLU A 61 -7.88 -3.67 7.61
CA GLU A 61 -7.43 -2.28 7.81
C GLU A 61 -7.61 -1.46 6.52
N HIS A 62 -7.35 -2.04 5.35
CA HIS A 62 -7.58 -1.36 4.06
C HIS A 62 -9.05 -0.97 3.86
N ASP A 63 -9.97 -1.92 4.04
CA ASP A 63 -11.41 -1.69 3.84
C ASP A 63 -11.98 -0.79 4.94
N ALA A 64 -11.48 -0.89 6.17
CA ALA A 64 -11.86 -0.03 7.29
C ALA A 64 -11.49 1.44 7.07
N TYR A 65 -10.39 1.72 6.34
CA TYR A 65 -10.05 3.09 5.95
C TYR A 65 -10.92 3.64 4.81
N CYS A 66 -11.58 2.75 4.05
CA CYS A 66 -12.37 3.08 2.86
C CYS A 66 -13.88 2.94 3.06
N ALA A 67 -14.32 2.64 4.28
CA ALA A 67 -15.73 2.54 4.70
C ALA A 67 -16.35 3.92 5.00
#